data_AF-A0A2V8GJS7-F1
#
_entry.id   AF-A0A2V8GJS7-F1
#
_cell.length_a   1.000
_cell.length_b   1.000
_cell.length_c   1.000
_cell.angle_alpha   90.00
_cell.angle_beta   90.00
_cell.angle_gamma   90.00
#
_symmetry.space_group_name_H-M   'P 1'
#
loop_
_entity.id
_entity.type
_entity.pdbx_description
1 polymer ?
#
loop_
_entity_poly.entity_id
_entity_poly.type
_entity_poly.pdbx_seq_one_letter_code
_entity_poly.pdbx_strand_id
1 'polypeptide(L)' 'MFRKHVIRQLSAYYHQEFSADEKLKIQAHLRTCSQCRTAYEEIRLGARLASVLQVSSAPESIWT' A
#
# COMPACT_ATOMS: atom_id res chain seq x y z
N MET A 1 2.22 14.73 7.95
CA MET A 1 1.95 14.60 9.40
C MET A 1 1.17 13.31 9.66
N PHE A 2 1.77 12.35 10.36
CA PHE A 2 1.10 11.10 10.70
C PHE A 2 0.04 11.40 11.76
N ARG A 3 -1.23 11.12 11.46
CA ARG A 3 -2.32 11.21 12.45
C ARG A 3 -2.14 10.07 13.48
N LYS A 4 -3.07 9.97 14.44
CA LYS A 4 -3.17 8.83 15.38
C LYS A 4 -3.03 7.45 14.72
N HIS A 5 -3.41 7.34 13.44
CA HIS A 5 -3.20 6.16 12.59
C HIS A 5 -2.56 6.57 11.26
N VAL A 6 -1.80 5.64 10.67
CA VAL A 6 -1.06 5.84 9.41
C VAL A 6 -1.73 5.19 8.19
N ILE A 7 -3.00 4.79 8.30
CA ILE A 7 -3.74 4.01 7.29
C ILE A 7 -3.67 4.65 5.89
N ARG A 8 -3.79 5.98 5.82
CA ARG A 8 -3.77 6.73 4.55
C ARG A 8 -2.40 6.73 3.87
N GLN A 9 -1.34 6.41 4.60
CA GLN A 9 0.04 6.39 4.12
C GLN A 9 0.50 4.97 3.78
N LEU A 10 -0.27 3.93 4.06
CA LEU A 10 0.17 2.54 3.91
C LEU A 10 0.41 2.12 2.46
N SER A 11 -0.38 2.63 1.51
CA SER A 11 -0.16 2.36 0.08
C SER A 11 1.16 2.97 -0.38
N ALA A 12 1.40 4.24 -0.09
CA ALA A 12 2.66 4.92 -0.42
C ALA A 12 3.87 4.30 0.29
N TYR A 13 3.67 3.81 1.52
CA TYR A 13 4.69 3.08 2.25
C TYR A 13 5.04 1.75 1.59
N TYR A 14 4.03 1.00 1.11
CA TYR A 14 4.23 -0.24 0.36
C TYR A 14 5.05 0.00 -0.92
N HIS A 15 4.75 1.07 -1.65
CA HIS A 15 5.45 1.45 -2.89
C HIS A 15 6.76 2.22 -2.65
N GLN A 16 7.22 2.29 -1.39
CA GLN A 16 8.47 2.94 -0.99
C GLN A 16 8.57 4.45 -1.31
N GLU A 17 7.44 5.15 -1.40
CA GLU A 17 7.34 6.58 -1.78
C GLU A 17 7.71 7.57 -0.65
N PHE A 18 8.22 7.06 0.48
CA PHE A 18 8.63 7.88 1.63
C PHE A 18 10.15 7.92 1.80
N SER A 19 10.62 9.00 2.44
CA SER A 19 12.00 9.12 2.93
C SER A 19 12.32 8.03 3.97
N ALA A 20 13.62 7.73 4.16
CA ALA A 20 14.05 6.69 5.11
C ALA A 20 13.56 6.95 6.55
N ASP A 21 13.63 8.20 7.02
CA ASP A 21 13.13 8.62 8.34
C ASP A 21 11.62 8.38 8.50
N GLU A 22 10.83 8.73 7.49
CA GLU A 22 9.38 8.52 7.50
C GLU A 22 9.02 7.04 7.47
N LYS A 23 9.77 6.24 6.70
CA LYS A 23 9.61 4.77 6.69
C LYS A 23 9.84 4.16 8.07
N LEU A 24 10.84 4.62 8.83
CA LEU A 24 11.11 4.15 10.19
C LEU A 24 9.96 4.49 11.14
N LYS A 25 9.40 5.70 11.06
CA LYS A 25 8.25 6.13 11.86
C LYS A 25 7.01 5.27 11.60
N ILE A 26 6.71 5.01 10.32
CA ILE A 26 5.59 4.14 9.93
C ILE A 26 5.84 2.70 10.41
N GLN A 27 7.06 2.18 10.23
CA GLN A 27 7.41 0.83 10.66
C GLN A 27 7.28 0.67 12.18
N ALA A 28 7.73 1.65 12.96
CA ALA A 28 7.56 1.65 14.41
C ALA A 28 6.08 1.63 14.82
N HIS A 29 5.23 2.40 14.13
CA HIS A 29 3.79 2.42 14.39
C HIS A 29 3.12 1.07 14.05
N LEU A 30 3.50 0.41 12.95
CA LEU A 30 2.95 -0.90 12.58
C LEU A 30 3.28 -2.00 13.61
N ARG A 31 4.34 -1.83 14.40
CA ARG A 31 4.68 -2.75 15.50
C ARG A 31 3.79 -2.59 16.72
N THR A 32 3.15 -1.42 16.91
CA THR A 32 2.35 -1.13 18.12
C THR A 32 0.86 -1.00 17.84
N CYS A 33 0.44 -0.73 16.60
CA CYS A 33 -0.96 -0.57 16.22
C CYS A 33 -1.47 -1.74 15.39
N SER A 34 -2.30 -2.60 15.99
CA SER A 34 -2.94 -3.74 15.32
C SER A 34 -3.81 -3.29 14.13
N GLN A 35 -4.60 -2.24 14.28
CA GLN A 35 -5.47 -1.72 13.22
C GLN A 35 -4.68 -1.31 11.96
N CYS A 36 -3.56 -0.59 12.13
CA CYS A 36 -2.74 -0.20 10.99
C CYS A 36 -1.98 -1.39 10.39
N ARG A 37 -1.61 -2.38 11.22
CA ARG A 37 -1.00 -3.62 10.74
C ARG A 37 -1.95 -4.42 9.87
N THR A 38 -3.18 -4.64 10.32
CA THR A 38 -4.20 -5.36 9.55
C THR A 38 -4.46 -4.66 8.22
N ALA A 39 -4.66 -3.34 8.22
CA ALA A 39 -4.83 -2.59 6.97
C ALA A 39 -3.62 -2.70 6.02
N TYR A 40 -2.41 -2.78 6.57
CA TYR A 40 -1.19 -2.94 5.76
C TYR A 40 -1.09 -4.34 5.15
N GLU A 41 -1.50 -5.37 5.89
CA GLU A 41 -1.57 -6.74 5.40
C GLU A 41 -2.58 -6.89 4.25
N GLU A 42 -3.74 -6.26 4.34
CA GLU A 42 -4.73 -6.21 3.25
C GLU A 42 -4.16 -5.56 1.98
N ILE A 43 -3.48 -4.43 2.11
CA ILE A 43 -2.83 -3.75 0.98
C ILE A 43 -1.76 -4.65 0.35
N ARG A 44 -0.91 -5.28 1.18
CA ARG A 44 0.14 -6.18 0.70
C ARG A 44 -0.43 -7.39 -0.04
N LEU A 45 -1.52 -7.95 0.47
CA LEU A 45 -2.22 -9.06 -0.19
C LEU A 45 -2.79 -8.62 -1.54
N GLY A 46 -3.52 -7.51 -1.57
CA GLY A 46 -4.12 -6.96 -2.80
C GLY A 46 -3.06 -6.66 -3.86
N ALA A 47 -1.96 -6.01 -3.48
CA ALA A 47 -0.86 -5.72 -4.40
C ALA A 47 -0.19 -7.00 -4.94
N ARG A 48 -0.02 -8.03 -4.10
CA ARG A 48 0.53 -9.32 -4.53
C ARG A 48 -0.40 -10.04 -5.52
N LEU A 49 -1.71 -10.01 -5.27
CA LEU A 49 -2.70 -10.58 -6.18
C LEU A 49 -2.71 -9.83 -7.52
N ALA A 50 -2.67 -8.50 -7.49
CA ALA A 50 -2.60 -7.69 -8.69
C ALA A 50 -1.33 -7.96 -9.51
N SER A 51 -0.20 -8.20 -8.84
CA SER A 51 1.09 -8.48 -9.49
C SER A 51 1.14 -9.78 -10.29
N VAL A 52 0.21 -10.71 -10.08
CA VAL A 52 0.15 -11.99 -10.82
C VAL A 52 -0.96 -12.02 -11.88
N LEU A 53 -1.72 -10.94 -12.03
CA LEU A 53 -2.74 -10.84 -13.07
C LEU A 53 -2.07 -10.78 -14.44
N GLN A 54 -2.62 -11.53 -15.40
CA GLN A 54 -2.20 -11.43 -16.78
C GLN A 54 -2.71 -10.13 -17.38
N VAL A 55 -1.78 -9.36 -17.96
CA VAL A 55 -2.12 -8.18 -18.74
C VAL A 55 -2.80 -8.66 -20.03
N SER A 56 -4.00 -8.14 -20.29
CA SER A 56 -4.73 -8.39 -21.54
C SER A 56 -4.80 -7.11 -22.34
N SER A 57 -4.71 -7.24 -23.66
CA SER A 57 -4.93 -6.13 -24.59
C SER A 57 -6.42 -5.81 -24.65
N ALA A 58 -6.78 -4.59 -24.29
CA ALA A 58 -8.15 -4.10 -24.47
C ALA A 58 -8.48 -3.95 -25.97
N PRO A 59 -9.66 -4.37 -26.44
CA PRO A 59 -10.08 -4.17 -27.83
C PRO A 59 -10.20 -2.67 -28.18
N GLU A 60 -9.92 -2.32 -29.45
CA GLU A 60 -9.92 -0.93 -29.93
C GLU A 60 -11.25 -0.21 -29.68
N SER A 61 -12.37 -0.94 -29.70
CA SER A 61 -13.71 -0.41 -29.47
C SER A 61 -13.96 0.18 -28.08
N ILE A 62 -13.05 -0.02 -27.11
CA ILE A 62 -13.15 0.56 -25.76
C ILE A 62 -12.54 1.98 -25.73
N TRP A 63 -11.71 2.34 -26.71
CA TRP A 63 -10.98 3.62 -26.73
C TRP A 63 -11.61 4.69 -27.65
N THR A 64 -12.59 4.31 -28.48
CA THR A 64 -13.42 5.19 -29.32
C THR A 64 -14.65 5.69 -28.57
#